data_AF-A0A966Z5J8-F1
#
_entry.id   AF-A0A966Z5J8-F1
#
_cell.length_a   1.000
_cell.length_b   1.000
_cell.length_c   1.000
_cell.angle_alpha   90.00
_cell.angle_beta   90.00
_cell.angle_gamma   90.00
#
_symmetry.space_group_name_H-M   'P 1'
#
loop_
_entity.id
_entity.type
_entity.pdbx_description
1 polymer ?
#
loop_
_entity_poly.entity_id
_entity_poly.type
_entity_poly.pdbx_seq_one_letter_code
_entity_poly.pdbx_strand_id
1 'polypeptide(L)'
;MFGRGTWAIFGLGKESFDPFIKNLYDQTAMLAASQLAASAVTRATAVDTMGINPFHGPRLDDEHPVGAEHEAALAKYAALDPEERASHVLPAEILDCAGYGVTEEQFRLHATMPWYGMWAVLNEWKDVSDLASIREQRSYRMLDRPYKFLESTDKKTVDQDTLGTTAAVRKQVPVLLDFNDGLIYIESSNKDLIYQVTVRLRLLGVDVVPVAWTFPGRANWPAEILNRLYEKTLFQTEFQKRADEASRFAKSEIEKYEDRELESIVARFFSMTELPSGLWLGISGPAQIRLHDASAPIAAKGPTTATTLLNVTNGAKVLSGALMFQEVVSATSKKGGEYTFRKDIFCVDLNDKINMTEIGAAMVRGFNLSSFRKDVLREIRYTKQVPSIDQFWSNWLHEMSNAVRAIEGTFREVLDIDGDQPAGILPMQVKGKEEVLLEG
;
A
#
# COMPACT_ATOMS: atom_id res chain seq x y z
N MET A 1 -4.05 -2.42 10.87
CA MET A 1 -2.59 -2.20 10.67
C MET A 1 -2.36 -1.13 9.60
N PHE A 2 -2.29 0.19 9.88
CA PHE A 2 -1.90 1.14 8.81
C PHE A 2 -0.98 2.23 9.34
N GLY A 3 0.32 1.94 9.38
CA GLY A 3 1.37 2.95 9.45
C GLY A 3 1.46 3.70 8.11
N ARG A 4 2.61 4.30 7.81
CA ARG A 4 2.96 4.50 6.39
C ARG A 4 3.03 3.10 5.77
N GLY A 5 2.22 2.84 4.74
CA GLY A 5 2.15 1.56 4.06
C GLY A 5 3.17 1.51 2.92
N THR A 6 3.43 0.31 2.42
CA THR A 6 4.14 0.13 1.15
C THR A 6 3.27 -0.74 0.26
N TRP A 7 3.00 -0.25 -0.94
CA TRP A 7 2.14 -0.91 -1.90
C TRP A 7 2.97 -1.33 -3.11
N ALA A 8 2.86 -2.59 -3.48
CA ALA A 8 3.31 -3.11 -4.76
C ALA A 8 2.16 -3.01 -5.76
N ILE A 9 2.46 -2.47 -6.94
CA ILE A 9 1.52 -2.25 -8.04
C ILE A 9 1.92 -3.14 -9.21
N PHE A 10 0.94 -3.83 -9.77
CA PHE A 10 1.04 -4.59 -11.02
C PHE A 10 0.00 -4.11 -12.02
N GLY A 11 0.24 -4.38 -13.30
CA GLY A 11 -0.80 -4.27 -14.31
C GLY A 11 -1.79 -5.44 -14.19
N LEU A 12 -3.04 -5.16 -14.49
CA LEU A 12 -4.14 -6.12 -14.54
C LEU A 12 -4.69 -6.16 -15.96
N GLY A 13 -4.57 -7.30 -16.64
CA GLY A 13 -5.16 -7.52 -17.95
C GLY A 13 -6.69 -7.42 -17.85
N LYS A 14 -7.29 -6.42 -18.52
CA LYS A 14 -8.74 -6.17 -18.43
C LYS A 14 -9.55 -7.32 -19.05
N GLU A 15 -8.97 -7.99 -20.03
CA GLU A 15 -9.47 -9.20 -20.68
C GLU A 15 -9.56 -10.39 -19.73
N SER A 16 -8.85 -10.38 -18.60
CA SER A 16 -8.90 -11.45 -17.61
C SER A 16 -10.11 -11.34 -16.66
N PHE A 17 -10.99 -10.36 -16.88
CA PHE A 17 -12.19 -10.16 -16.06
C PHE A 17 -13.14 -11.36 -16.10
N ASP A 18 -13.54 -11.81 -17.29
CA ASP A 18 -14.49 -12.92 -17.42
C ASP A 18 -13.93 -14.25 -16.89
N PRO A 19 -12.66 -14.64 -17.18
CA PRO A 19 -12.02 -15.80 -16.55
C PRO A 19 -11.98 -15.70 -15.03
N PHE A 20 -11.68 -14.52 -14.49
CA PHE A 20 -11.65 -14.29 -13.05
C PHE A 20 -13.01 -14.53 -12.41
N ILE A 21 -14.07 -13.90 -12.94
CA ILE A 21 -15.43 -14.09 -12.43
C ILE A 21 -15.86 -15.54 -12.53
N LYS A 22 -15.58 -16.21 -13.65
CA LYS A 22 -15.89 -17.64 -13.83
C LYS A 22 -15.25 -18.49 -12.73
N ASN A 23 -13.98 -18.23 -12.39
CA ASN A 23 -13.28 -18.98 -11.35
C ASN A 23 -13.80 -18.70 -9.94
N LEU A 24 -14.33 -17.49 -9.67
CA LEU A 24 -14.98 -17.22 -8.37
C LEU A 24 -16.20 -18.11 -8.11
N TYR A 25 -16.90 -18.53 -9.17
CA TYR A 25 -18.04 -19.45 -9.08
C TYR A 25 -17.63 -20.94 -9.21
N ASP A 26 -16.36 -21.23 -9.46
CA ASP A 26 -15.84 -22.59 -9.48
C ASP A 26 -15.41 -23.00 -8.06
N GLN A 27 -16.23 -23.81 -7.40
CA GLN A 27 -15.97 -24.30 -6.04
C GLN A 27 -14.63 -25.02 -5.91
N THR A 28 -14.22 -25.78 -6.93
CA THR A 28 -12.95 -26.52 -6.94
C THR A 28 -11.77 -25.55 -7.01
N ALA A 29 -11.84 -24.56 -7.91
CA ALA A 29 -10.81 -23.54 -8.04
C ALA A 29 -10.70 -22.69 -6.76
N MET A 30 -11.84 -22.25 -6.22
CA MET A 30 -11.89 -21.42 -5.01
C MET A 30 -11.43 -22.19 -3.77
N LEU A 31 -11.86 -23.43 -3.58
CA LEU A 31 -11.39 -24.25 -2.47
C LEU A 31 -9.87 -24.42 -2.53
N ALA A 32 -9.30 -24.72 -3.70
CA ALA A 32 -7.87 -24.89 -3.85
C ALA A 32 -7.07 -23.59 -3.60
N ALA A 33 -7.62 -22.43 -3.96
CA ALA A 33 -7.00 -21.13 -3.68
C ALA A 33 -7.24 -20.64 -2.25
N SER A 34 -8.24 -21.21 -1.55
CA SER A 34 -8.72 -20.72 -0.26
C SER A 34 -7.69 -20.79 0.85
N GLN A 35 -7.85 -19.89 1.81
CA GLN A 35 -7.14 -19.95 3.06
C GLN A 35 -7.49 -21.21 3.88
N LEU A 36 -8.71 -21.73 3.79
CA LEU A 36 -9.11 -22.99 4.45
C LEU A 36 -8.19 -24.14 4.01
N ALA A 37 -7.99 -24.29 2.69
CA ALA A 37 -7.08 -25.28 2.12
C ALA A 37 -5.62 -25.02 2.48
N ALA A 38 -5.15 -23.77 2.36
CA ALA A 38 -3.77 -23.42 2.69
C ALA A 38 -3.44 -23.74 4.15
N SER A 39 -4.34 -23.41 5.07
CA SER A 39 -4.22 -23.68 6.50
C SER A 39 -4.12 -25.18 6.80
N ALA A 40 -4.92 -26.01 6.11
CA ALA A 40 -4.84 -27.47 6.21
C ALA A 40 -3.49 -28.01 5.68
N VAL A 41 -3.00 -27.51 4.54
CA VAL A 41 -1.68 -27.89 4.00
C VAL A 41 -0.56 -27.51 4.97
N THR A 42 -0.59 -26.30 5.54
CA THR A 42 0.40 -25.86 6.51
C THR A 42 0.46 -26.81 7.70
N ARG A 43 -0.69 -27.17 8.28
CA ARG A 43 -0.77 -28.09 9.42
C ARG A 43 -0.29 -29.51 9.09
N ALA A 44 -0.63 -30.00 7.90
CA ALA A 44 -0.30 -31.37 7.49
C ALA A 44 1.18 -31.54 7.11
N THR A 45 1.82 -30.49 6.57
CA THR A 45 3.15 -30.59 5.96
C THR A 45 4.23 -29.79 6.70
N ALA A 46 3.85 -28.94 7.64
CA ALA A 46 4.76 -27.99 8.30
C ALA A 46 5.49 -27.05 7.31
N VAL A 47 4.83 -26.71 6.18
CA VAL A 47 5.36 -25.81 5.15
C VAL A 47 4.49 -24.57 5.04
N ASP A 48 5.14 -23.42 4.90
CA ASP A 48 4.48 -22.14 4.69
C ASP A 48 3.58 -22.18 3.46
N THR A 49 2.31 -21.83 3.63
CA THR A 49 1.35 -21.86 2.52
C THR A 49 0.44 -20.64 2.54
N MET A 50 0.19 -20.11 1.35
CA MET A 50 -0.69 -18.97 1.14
C MET A 50 -2.06 -19.42 0.63
N GLY A 51 -3.11 -18.81 1.19
CA GLY A 51 -4.45 -18.87 0.63
C GLY A 51 -5.12 -17.50 0.65
N ILE A 52 -6.35 -17.46 0.15
CA ILE A 52 -7.15 -16.23 0.04
C ILE A 52 -8.42 -16.33 0.89
N ASN A 53 -8.85 -15.18 1.41
CA ASN A 53 -10.17 -15.00 1.99
C ASN A 53 -10.89 -13.82 1.33
N PRO A 54 -12.23 -13.86 1.26
CA PRO A 54 -13.03 -12.71 0.85
C PRO A 54 -12.85 -11.54 1.82
N PHE A 55 -13.02 -10.29 1.36
CA PHE A 55 -12.83 -9.12 2.22
C PHE A 55 -13.77 -9.11 3.42
N HIS A 56 -15.04 -9.47 3.22
CA HIS A 56 -16.06 -9.55 4.27
C HIS A 56 -15.74 -10.59 5.36
N GLY A 57 -14.91 -11.59 5.03
CA GLY A 57 -14.57 -12.70 5.92
C GLY A 57 -13.06 -12.90 6.01
N PRO A 58 -12.28 -11.96 6.59
CA PRO A 58 -10.82 -12.06 6.69
C PRO A 58 -10.33 -13.35 7.36
N ARG A 59 -11.18 -13.97 8.17
CA ARG A 59 -10.95 -15.24 8.86
C ARG A 59 -12.12 -16.22 8.69
N LEU A 60 -12.72 -16.24 7.50
CA LEU A 60 -13.85 -17.12 7.18
C LEU A 60 -13.52 -18.60 7.47
N ASP A 61 -12.25 -18.98 7.26
CA ASP A 61 -11.68 -20.29 7.59
C ASP A 61 -11.74 -20.65 9.08
N ASP A 62 -11.58 -19.66 9.98
CA ASP A 62 -11.66 -19.86 11.44
C ASP A 62 -13.11 -19.83 11.94
N GLU A 63 -14.00 -19.11 11.23
CA GLU A 63 -15.42 -18.99 11.58
C GLU A 63 -16.20 -20.25 11.20
N HIS A 64 -15.83 -20.87 10.09
CA HIS A 64 -16.43 -22.11 9.58
C HIS A 64 -15.33 -23.13 9.26
N PRO A 65 -14.68 -23.70 10.29
CA PRO A 65 -13.62 -24.68 10.09
C PRO A 65 -14.19 -25.98 9.51
N VAL A 66 -13.36 -26.69 8.75
CA VAL A 66 -13.66 -28.05 8.30
C VAL A 66 -13.51 -29.03 9.49
N GLY A 67 -14.29 -30.11 9.50
CA GLY A 67 -14.15 -31.17 10.51
C GLY A 67 -12.74 -31.79 10.52
N ALA A 68 -12.25 -32.18 11.69
CA ALA A 68 -10.89 -32.72 11.86
C ALA A 68 -10.65 -33.99 11.00
N GLU A 69 -11.69 -34.79 10.82
CA GLU A 69 -11.73 -35.97 9.96
C GLU A 69 -11.51 -35.68 8.47
N HIS A 70 -11.75 -34.44 8.05
CA HIS A 70 -11.66 -33.99 6.66
C HIS A 70 -10.38 -33.18 6.36
N GLU A 71 -9.65 -32.71 7.39
CA GLU A 71 -8.45 -31.89 7.20
C GLU A 71 -7.37 -32.57 6.37
N ALA A 72 -7.12 -33.86 6.59
CA ALA A 72 -6.10 -34.61 5.84
C ALA A 72 -6.47 -34.77 4.36
N ALA A 73 -7.76 -34.98 4.06
CA ALA A 73 -8.25 -35.07 2.70
C ALA A 73 -8.14 -33.71 1.98
N LEU A 74 -8.52 -32.62 2.66
CA LEU A 74 -8.38 -31.27 2.14
C LEU A 74 -6.92 -30.89 1.87
N ALA A 75 -6.01 -31.18 2.80
CA ALA A 75 -4.59 -30.92 2.64
C ALA A 75 -3.99 -31.68 1.44
N LYS A 76 -4.36 -32.97 1.29
CA LYS A 76 -3.93 -33.78 0.15
C LYS A 76 -4.44 -33.18 -1.16
N TYR A 77 -5.72 -32.85 -1.24
CA TYR A 77 -6.33 -32.27 -2.43
C TYR A 77 -5.68 -30.94 -2.85
N ALA A 78 -5.45 -30.04 -1.89
CA ALA A 78 -4.84 -28.74 -2.14
C ALA A 78 -3.39 -28.86 -2.64
N ALA A 79 -2.70 -29.95 -2.30
CA ALA A 79 -1.35 -30.25 -2.77
C ALA A 79 -1.29 -30.93 -4.16
N LEU A 80 -2.42 -31.40 -4.71
CA LEU A 80 -2.47 -31.99 -6.05
C LEU A 80 -2.25 -30.92 -7.12
N ASP A 81 -1.78 -31.33 -8.30
CA ASP A 81 -1.72 -30.46 -9.47
C ASP A 81 -3.13 -30.21 -10.05
N PRO A 82 -3.35 -29.09 -10.80
CA PRO A 82 -4.68 -28.74 -11.32
C PRO A 82 -5.36 -29.84 -12.15
N GLU A 83 -4.59 -30.57 -12.96
CA GLU A 83 -5.10 -31.69 -13.77
C GLU A 83 -5.56 -32.86 -12.90
N GLU A 84 -4.81 -33.18 -11.85
CA GLU A 84 -5.16 -34.24 -10.91
C GLU A 84 -6.39 -33.86 -10.07
N ARG A 85 -6.49 -32.59 -9.65
CA ARG A 85 -7.66 -32.07 -8.91
C ARG A 85 -8.95 -32.24 -9.68
N ALA A 86 -8.95 -32.03 -11.00
CA ALA A 86 -10.14 -32.18 -11.83
C ALA A 86 -10.73 -33.60 -11.80
N SER A 87 -9.90 -34.61 -11.50
CA SER A 87 -10.30 -36.01 -11.38
C SER A 87 -10.53 -36.47 -9.93
N HIS A 88 -10.20 -35.63 -8.95
CA HIS A 88 -10.27 -35.97 -7.53
C HIS A 88 -11.62 -35.63 -6.94
N VAL A 89 -12.32 -36.64 -6.40
CA VAL A 89 -13.62 -36.43 -5.77
C VAL A 89 -13.42 -36.10 -4.29
N LEU A 90 -13.84 -34.90 -3.90
CA LEU A 90 -13.87 -34.47 -2.51
C LEU A 90 -15.21 -34.84 -1.83
N PRO A 91 -15.22 -35.08 -0.51
CA PRO A 91 -16.44 -35.16 0.27
C PRO A 91 -17.28 -33.89 0.14
N ALA A 92 -18.61 -34.03 0.13
CA ALA A 92 -19.54 -32.91 0.06
C ALA A 92 -19.37 -31.97 1.25
N GLU A 93 -19.00 -32.50 2.42
CA GLU A 93 -18.73 -31.74 3.64
C GLU A 93 -17.57 -30.74 3.49
N ILE A 94 -16.65 -31.00 2.56
CA ILE A 94 -15.53 -30.10 2.25
C ILE A 94 -15.97 -29.08 1.18
N LEU A 95 -16.64 -29.55 0.12
CA LEU A 95 -17.07 -28.69 -1.00
C LEU A 95 -18.16 -27.69 -0.56
N ASP A 96 -19.11 -28.11 0.26
CA ASP A 96 -20.22 -27.27 0.73
C ASP A 96 -19.87 -26.50 2.02
N CYS A 97 -18.61 -26.54 2.46
CA CYS A 97 -18.14 -25.82 3.63
C CYS A 97 -18.22 -24.30 3.42
N ALA A 98 -18.78 -23.58 4.40
CA ALA A 98 -18.86 -22.12 4.38
C ALA A 98 -17.52 -21.41 4.71
N GLY A 99 -16.44 -22.16 4.94
CA GLY A 99 -15.12 -21.65 5.35
C GLY A 99 -14.31 -20.95 4.26
N TYR A 100 -14.86 -20.83 3.05
CA TYR A 100 -14.21 -20.15 1.93
C TYR A 100 -15.25 -19.48 1.02
N GLY A 101 -14.81 -18.49 0.24
CA GLY A 101 -15.70 -17.74 -0.66
C GLY A 101 -15.89 -18.44 -2.01
N VAL A 102 -17.12 -18.42 -2.55
CA VAL A 102 -17.51 -19.09 -3.81
C VAL A 102 -18.48 -18.25 -4.66
N THR A 103 -18.64 -16.96 -4.35
CA THR A 103 -19.46 -16.06 -5.16
C THR A 103 -18.77 -14.73 -5.39
N GLU A 104 -19.15 -14.03 -6.47
CA GLU A 104 -18.63 -12.71 -6.80
C GLU A 104 -18.85 -11.70 -5.68
N GLU A 105 -20.04 -11.72 -5.07
CA GLU A 105 -20.45 -10.75 -4.05
C GLU A 105 -19.52 -10.74 -2.85
N GLN A 106 -18.95 -11.89 -2.48
CA GLN A 106 -18.01 -11.99 -1.36
C GLN A 106 -16.66 -11.30 -1.63
N PHE A 107 -16.32 -11.03 -2.89
CA PHE A 107 -15.08 -10.37 -3.28
C PHE A 107 -15.30 -8.96 -3.82
N ARG A 108 -16.54 -8.59 -4.14
CA ARG A 108 -16.87 -7.33 -4.77
C ARG A 108 -16.89 -6.19 -3.77
N LEU A 109 -16.09 -5.16 -4.02
CA LEU A 109 -15.99 -3.98 -3.15
C LEU A 109 -17.06 -2.93 -3.49
N HIS A 110 -17.40 -2.80 -4.77
CA HIS A 110 -18.28 -1.72 -5.25
C HIS A 110 -19.45 -2.23 -6.08
N ALA A 111 -20.64 -1.65 -5.89
CA ALA A 111 -21.86 -2.11 -6.54
C ALA A 111 -21.85 -1.95 -8.07
N THR A 112 -21.16 -0.95 -8.61
CA THR A 112 -21.18 -0.65 -10.07
C THR A 112 -19.82 -0.65 -10.74
N MET A 113 -18.73 -0.60 -9.96
CA MET A 113 -17.38 -0.57 -10.49
C MET A 113 -16.81 -1.98 -10.38
N PRO A 114 -16.03 -2.47 -11.35
CA PRO A 114 -15.44 -3.80 -11.31
C PRO A 114 -14.22 -3.83 -10.36
N TRP A 115 -14.48 -3.51 -9.10
CA TRP A 115 -13.50 -3.45 -8.03
C TRP A 115 -13.68 -4.64 -7.13
N TYR A 116 -12.60 -5.37 -6.95
CA TYR A 116 -12.58 -6.59 -6.17
C TYR A 116 -11.48 -6.54 -5.15
N GLY A 117 -11.62 -7.39 -4.16
CA GLY A 117 -10.61 -7.46 -3.17
C GLY A 117 -10.68 -8.70 -2.29
N MET A 118 -9.52 -9.02 -1.73
CA MET A 118 -9.30 -10.22 -0.95
C MET A 118 -8.20 -10.01 0.07
N TRP A 119 -8.20 -10.86 1.09
CA TRP A 119 -7.08 -11.01 2.01
C TRP A 119 -6.19 -12.12 1.49
N ALA A 120 -4.95 -11.78 1.14
CA ALA A 120 -3.92 -12.80 0.96
C ALA A 120 -3.36 -13.17 2.33
N VAL A 121 -3.42 -14.45 2.66
CA VAL A 121 -3.09 -14.97 3.97
C VAL A 121 -1.94 -15.94 3.84
N LEU A 122 -0.78 -15.54 4.33
CA LEU A 122 0.37 -16.42 4.51
C LEU A 122 0.28 -17.09 5.87
N ASN A 123 0.25 -18.41 5.89
CA ASN A 123 0.41 -19.22 7.09
C ASN A 123 1.87 -19.63 7.18
N GLU A 124 2.59 -19.09 8.16
CA GLU A 124 3.98 -19.45 8.41
C GLU A 124 4.04 -20.53 9.50
N TRP A 125 4.65 -21.67 9.20
CA TRP A 125 4.94 -22.69 10.19
C TRP A 125 6.16 -22.27 11.01
N LYS A 126 5.91 -21.38 11.97
CA LYS A 126 6.88 -20.95 12.98
C LYS A 126 6.39 -21.41 14.34
N ASP A 127 7.29 -21.97 15.15
CA ASP A 127 7.10 -21.97 16.60
C ASP A 127 7.01 -20.49 17.02
N VAL A 128 5.96 -20.12 17.78
CA VAL A 128 5.68 -18.81 18.42
C VAL A 128 4.54 -17.97 17.79
N SER A 129 3.72 -17.36 18.66
CA SER A 129 2.32 -16.89 18.55
C SER A 129 1.94 -15.71 17.61
N ASP A 130 0.83 -15.85 16.87
CA ASP A 130 0.09 -14.84 16.07
C ASP A 130 -0.79 -13.88 16.91
N LEU A 131 -0.20 -13.03 17.73
CA LEU A 131 -1.00 -12.13 18.59
C LEU A 131 -1.67 -10.99 17.80
N ALA A 132 -1.09 -10.55 16.68
CA ALA A 132 -1.58 -9.37 15.95
C ALA A 132 -2.86 -9.66 15.16
N SER A 133 -2.94 -10.80 14.46
CA SER A 133 -4.13 -11.14 13.69
C SER A 133 -5.26 -11.63 14.62
N ILE A 134 -4.95 -12.29 15.74
CA ILE A 134 -5.95 -12.65 16.76
C ILE A 134 -6.56 -11.39 17.40
N ARG A 135 -5.76 -10.37 17.71
CA ARG A 135 -6.27 -9.08 18.22
C ARG A 135 -7.19 -8.40 17.22
N GLU A 136 -6.82 -8.40 15.95
CA GLU A 136 -7.64 -7.81 14.89
C GLU A 136 -8.99 -8.55 14.76
N GLN A 137 -8.98 -9.88 14.76
CA GLN A 137 -10.21 -10.69 14.74
C GLN A 137 -11.11 -10.42 15.94
N ARG A 138 -10.56 -10.46 17.16
CA ARG A 138 -11.34 -10.24 18.38
C ARG A 138 -11.90 -8.82 18.41
N SER A 139 -11.18 -7.85 17.88
CA SER A 139 -11.70 -6.49 17.72
C SER A 139 -12.92 -6.43 16.81
N TYR A 140 -12.88 -7.10 15.65
CA TYR A 140 -14.05 -7.16 14.78
C TYR A 140 -15.20 -7.93 15.42
N ARG A 141 -14.95 -9.10 16.02
CA ARG A 141 -16.01 -9.91 16.63
C ARG A 141 -16.68 -9.25 17.83
N MET A 142 -15.91 -8.56 18.67
CA MET A 142 -16.43 -7.97 19.90
C MET A 142 -17.02 -6.57 19.67
N LEU A 143 -16.50 -5.84 18.68
CA LEU A 143 -16.71 -4.39 18.58
C LEU A 143 -16.94 -3.90 17.14
N ASP A 144 -17.04 -4.80 16.16
CA ASP A 144 -17.32 -4.55 14.74
C ASP A 144 -16.42 -3.46 14.11
N ARG A 145 -15.19 -3.34 14.60
CA ARG A 145 -14.25 -2.31 14.13
C ARG A 145 -12.80 -2.76 14.24
N PRO A 146 -11.89 -2.20 13.43
CA PRO A 146 -10.49 -2.61 13.44
C PRO A 146 -9.81 -2.26 14.77
N TYR A 147 -8.92 -3.13 15.26
CA TYR A 147 -8.28 -3.06 16.59
C TYR A 147 -7.58 -1.70 16.81
N LYS A 148 -7.03 -1.12 15.76
CA LYS A 148 -6.34 0.17 15.82
C LYS A 148 -7.26 1.32 16.25
N PHE A 149 -8.54 1.26 15.90
CA PHE A 149 -9.54 2.31 16.18
C PHE A 149 -10.26 2.14 17.51
N LEU A 150 -9.97 1.06 18.23
CA LEU A 150 -10.42 0.87 19.60
C LEU A 150 -9.82 1.93 20.54
N GLU A 151 -10.65 2.38 21.48
CA GLU A 151 -10.21 3.18 22.61
C GLU A 151 -9.31 2.33 23.54
N SER A 152 -8.56 3.00 24.42
CA SER A 152 -7.55 2.33 25.26
C SER A 152 -8.13 1.28 26.21
N THR A 153 -9.39 1.44 26.64
CA THR A 153 -10.14 0.48 27.45
C THR A 153 -10.47 -0.78 26.66
N ASP A 154 -10.98 -0.63 25.45
CA ASP A 154 -11.38 -1.74 24.59
C ASP A 154 -10.17 -2.55 24.10
N LYS A 155 -9.05 -1.87 23.82
CA LYS A 155 -7.79 -2.53 23.46
C LYS A 155 -7.31 -3.45 24.56
N LYS A 156 -7.39 -3.02 25.82
CA LYS A 156 -7.00 -3.85 26.98
C LYS A 156 -7.86 -5.11 27.09
N THR A 157 -9.16 -4.99 26.85
CA THR A 157 -10.08 -6.13 26.85
C THR A 157 -9.70 -7.14 25.77
N VAL A 158 -9.49 -6.67 24.53
CA VAL A 158 -9.07 -7.54 23.42
C VAL A 158 -7.69 -8.15 23.67
N ASP A 159 -6.74 -7.40 24.23
CA ASP A 159 -5.40 -7.89 24.54
C ASP A 159 -5.40 -8.98 25.61
N GLN A 160 -6.19 -8.81 26.67
CA GLN A 160 -6.33 -9.83 27.73
C GLN A 160 -6.89 -11.13 27.19
N ASP A 161 -7.86 -11.04 26.31
CA ASP A 161 -8.53 -12.20 25.75
C ASP A 161 -7.61 -12.95 24.76
N THR A 162 -6.65 -12.25 24.14
CA THR A 162 -5.68 -12.79 23.16
C THR A 162 -4.49 -13.54 23.81
N LEU A 163 -4.28 -13.45 25.13
CA LEU A 163 -3.05 -13.91 25.82
C LEU A 163 -2.86 -15.45 25.94
N GLY A 164 -3.62 -16.28 25.22
CA GLY A 164 -3.59 -17.75 25.41
C GLY A 164 -3.40 -18.62 24.16
N THR A 165 -3.18 -18.04 22.96
CA THR A 165 -3.25 -18.81 21.71
C THR A 165 -1.87 -19.13 21.12
N THR A 166 -1.52 -20.42 21.04
CA THR A 166 -0.45 -20.94 20.17
C THR A 166 -1.05 -21.44 18.86
N ALA A 167 -0.72 -20.78 17.75
CA ALA A 167 -1.15 -21.13 16.39
C ALA A 167 -0.05 -20.71 15.39
N ALA A 168 -0.04 -21.30 14.20
CA ALA A 168 0.82 -20.89 13.08
C ALA A 168 0.74 -19.36 12.88
N VAL A 169 1.87 -18.73 12.55
CA VAL A 169 1.91 -17.26 12.41
C VAL A 169 1.19 -16.88 11.13
N ARG A 170 0.05 -16.21 11.28
CA ARG A 170 -0.75 -15.74 10.16
C ARG A 170 -0.37 -14.31 9.80
N LYS A 171 0.11 -14.10 8.58
CA LYS A 171 0.31 -12.78 8.00
C LYS A 171 -0.72 -12.52 6.93
N GLN A 172 -1.57 -11.52 7.14
CA GLN A 172 -2.58 -11.11 6.17
C GLN A 172 -2.18 -9.78 5.52
N VAL A 173 -2.33 -9.69 4.21
CA VAL A 173 -2.21 -8.42 3.47
C VAL A 173 -3.42 -8.23 2.56
N PRO A 174 -3.97 -7.01 2.49
CA PRO A 174 -5.03 -6.69 1.55
C PRO A 174 -4.49 -6.70 0.11
N VAL A 175 -5.31 -7.23 -0.80
CA VAL A 175 -5.09 -7.22 -2.24
C VAL A 175 -6.32 -6.60 -2.89
N LEU A 176 -6.11 -5.57 -3.71
CA LEU A 176 -7.16 -4.84 -4.39
C LEU A 176 -6.97 -4.97 -5.91
N LEU A 177 -8.04 -5.34 -6.62
CA LEU A 177 -8.07 -5.47 -8.06
C LEU A 177 -8.97 -4.37 -8.63
N ASP A 178 -8.38 -3.52 -9.46
CA ASP A 178 -9.09 -2.47 -10.17
C ASP A 178 -9.11 -2.78 -11.67
N PHE A 179 -10.14 -3.49 -12.13
CA PHE A 179 -10.31 -3.77 -13.56
C PHE A 179 -10.68 -2.52 -14.37
N ASN A 180 -11.15 -1.45 -13.72
CA ASN A 180 -11.41 -0.19 -14.40
C ASN A 180 -10.11 0.47 -14.86
N ASP A 181 -9.12 0.53 -13.96
CA ASP A 181 -7.82 1.14 -14.26
C ASP A 181 -6.79 0.14 -14.79
N GLY A 182 -7.05 -1.16 -14.65
CA GLY A 182 -6.11 -2.20 -15.05
C GLY A 182 -4.91 -2.27 -14.09
N LEU A 183 -5.16 -2.17 -12.78
CA LEU A 183 -4.11 -2.22 -11.75
C LEU A 183 -4.45 -3.18 -10.62
N ILE A 184 -3.40 -3.75 -10.03
CA ILE A 184 -3.45 -4.57 -8.81
C ILE A 184 -2.63 -3.88 -7.73
N TYR A 185 -3.18 -3.78 -6.52
CA TYR A 185 -2.50 -3.19 -5.37
C TYR A 185 -2.34 -4.22 -4.26
N ILE A 186 -1.10 -4.47 -3.83
CA ILE A 186 -0.77 -5.41 -2.75
C ILE A 186 -0.04 -4.64 -1.65
N GLU A 187 -0.56 -4.61 -0.43
CA GLU A 187 0.09 -3.91 0.69
C GLU A 187 1.27 -4.73 1.27
N SER A 188 2.37 -4.79 0.53
CA SER A 188 3.60 -5.44 0.97
C SER A 188 4.82 -4.85 0.26
N SER A 189 5.98 -5.01 0.89
CA SER A 189 7.31 -4.83 0.27
C SER A 189 8.14 -6.11 0.25
N ASN A 190 7.60 -7.21 0.79
CA ASN A 190 8.28 -8.49 0.84
C ASN A 190 8.11 -9.21 -0.51
N LYS A 191 9.23 -9.47 -1.20
CA LYS A 191 9.29 -10.08 -2.54
C LYS A 191 8.58 -11.42 -2.61
N ASP A 192 8.89 -12.32 -1.68
CA ASP A 192 8.38 -13.68 -1.67
C ASP A 192 6.87 -13.71 -1.44
N LEU A 193 6.39 -12.88 -0.50
CA LEU A 193 4.96 -12.72 -0.23
C LEU A 193 4.25 -12.18 -1.48
N ILE A 194 4.77 -11.12 -2.09
CA ILE A 194 4.17 -10.53 -3.30
C ILE A 194 4.12 -11.57 -4.43
N TYR A 195 5.22 -12.29 -4.66
CA TYR A 195 5.26 -13.34 -5.68
C TYR A 195 4.19 -14.42 -5.43
N GLN A 196 4.07 -14.92 -4.20
CA GLN A 196 3.04 -15.91 -3.85
C GLN A 196 1.61 -15.38 -4.09
N VAL A 197 1.35 -14.11 -3.79
CA VAL A 197 0.07 -13.47 -4.11
C VAL A 197 -0.18 -13.50 -5.62
N THR A 198 0.80 -13.12 -6.44
CA THR A 198 0.63 -13.13 -7.90
C THR A 198 0.36 -14.54 -8.45
N VAL A 199 0.97 -15.59 -7.87
CA VAL A 199 0.70 -16.99 -8.23
C VAL A 199 -0.76 -17.35 -7.91
N ARG A 200 -1.26 -16.96 -6.73
CA ARG A 200 -2.66 -17.21 -6.35
C ARG A 200 -3.65 -16.46 -7.23
N LEU A 201 -3.37 -15.20 -7.58
CA LEU A 201 -4.20 -14.45 -8.51
C LEU A 201 -4.27 -15.11 -9.90
N ARG A 202 -3.13 -15.59 -10.43
CA ARG A 202 -3.09 -16.32 -11.71
C ARG A 202 -3.89 -17.63 -11.66
N LEU A 203 -3.89 -18.35 -10.53
CA LEU A 203 -4.74 -19.53 -10.35
C LEU A 203 -6.24 -19.20 -10.44
N LEU A 204 -6.62 -17.98 -10.06
CA LEU A 204 -7.99 -17.47 -10.24
C LEU A 204 -8.22 -16.90 -11.64
N GLY A 205 -7.30 -17.06 -12.59
CA GLY A 205 -7.45 -16.54 -13.95
C GLY A 205 -7.21 -15.04 -14.10
N VAL A 206 -6.59 -14.41 -13.11
CA VAL A 206 -6.15 -13.00 -13.20
C VAL A 206 -4.88 -12.91 -14.04
N ASP A 207 -4.88 -12.06 -15.07
CA ASP A 207 -3.66 -11.75 -15.82
C ASP A 207 -2.86 -10.66 -15.11
N VAL A 208 -1.72 -11.06 -14.55
CA VAL A 208 -0.83 -10.19 -13.76
C VAL A 208 0.35 -9.77 -14.64
N VAL A 209 0.32 -8.52 -15.08
CA VAL A 209 1.31 -7.91 -15.97
C VAL A 209 2.42 -7.22 -15.17
N PRO A 210 3.71 -7.58 -15.36
CA PRO A 210 4.84 -6.88 -14.76
C PRO A 210 4.90 -5.41 -15.20
N VAL A 211 5.03 -4.49 -14.24
CA VAL A 211 5.10 -3.03 -14.50
C VAL A 211 6.23 -2.37 -13.72
N ALA A 212 6.63 -1.19 -14.16
CA ALA A 212 7.61 -0.35 -13.48
C ALA A 212 7.31 1.13 -13.69
N TRP A 213 7.64 1.96 -12.69
CA TRP A 213 7.77 3.40 -12.88
C TRP A 213 8.82 3.69 -13.93
N THR A 214 8.40 4.26 -15.05
CA THR A 214 9.21 4.46 -16.24
C THR A 214 9.06 5.89 -16.75
N PHE A 215 10.20 6.56 -16.90
CA PHE A 215 10.32 7.91 -17.46
C PHE A 215 11.45 7.87 -18.50
N PRO A 216 11.15 7.66 -19.79
CA PRO A 216 12.16 7.43 -20.83
C PRO A 216 13.24 8.50 -20.88
N GLY A 217 14.48 8.07 -21.09
CA GLY A 217 15.65 8.96 -21.13
C GLY A 217 16.15 9.44 -19.77
N ARG A 218 15.53 9.04 -18.65
CA ARG A 218 15.85 9.54 -17.30
C ARG A 218 16.12 8.41 -16.30
N ALA A 219 17.35 7.89 -16.29
CA ALA A 219 17.72 6.78 -15.41
C ALA A 219 17.64 7.13 -13.91
N ASN A 220 17.83 8.39 -13.53
CA ASN A 220 17.79 8.87 -12.14
C ASN A 220 16.65 9.87 -11.90
N TRP A 221 15.52 9.64 -12.56
CA TRP A 221 14.34 10.48 -12.45
C TRP A 221 13.88 10.76 -10.99
N PRO A 222 14.01 9.86 -9.99
CA PRO A 222 13.57 10.17 -8.62
C PRO A 222 14.35 11.35 -8.03
N ALA A 223 15.67 11.34 -8.18
CA ALA A 223 16.51 12.44 -7.73
C ALA A 223 16.27 13.70 -8.58
N GLU A 224 16.08 13.56 -9.89
CA GLU A 224 15.78 14.69 -10.76
C GLU A 224 14.51 15.43 -10.32
N ILE A 225 13.42 14.71 -10.03
CA ILE A 225 12.18 15.29 -9.49
C ILE A 225 12.45 16.03 -8.18
N LEU A 226 13.11 15.39 -7.22
CA LEU A 226 13.38 15.99 -5.91
C LEU A 226 14.20 17.29 -6.02
N ASN A 227 15.20 17.32 -6.91
CA ASN A 227 16.04 18.51 -7.08
C ASN A 227 15.34 19.61 -7.86
N ARG A 228 14.56 19.30 -8.91
CA ARG A 228 13.74 20.30 -9.62
C ARG A 228 12.71 20.95 -8.69
N LEU A 229 12.12 20.17 -7.79
CA LEU A 229 11.23 20.69 -6.76
C LEU A 229 11.97 21.60 -5.78
N TYR A 230 13.14 21.18 -5.30
CA TYR A 230 13.98 22.00 -4.42
C TYR A 230 14.42 23.32 -5.06
N GLU A 231 14.81 23.30 -6.34
CA GLU A 231 15.18 24.51 -7.10
C GLU A 231 14.02 25.50 -7.24
N LYS A 232 12.78 25.00 -7.36
CA LYS A 232 11.56 25.82 -7.48
C LYS A 232 10.92 26.16 -6.12
N THR A 233 11.61 25.93 -5.01
CA THR A 233 11.04 26.13 -3.67
C THR A 233 10.72 27.61 -3.38
N LEU A 234 9.56 27.89 -2.80
CA LEU A 234 9.06 29.26 -2.57
C LEU A 234 9.62 29.92 -1.30
N PHE A 235 10.04 29.14 -0.30
CA PHE A 235 10.47 29.64 1.03
C PHE A 235 11.97 29.44 1.28
N GLN A 236 12.80 29.60 0.25
CA GLN A 236 14.24 29.31 0.32
C GLN A 236 14.94 30.11 1.43
N THR A 237 14.63 31.41 1.53
CA THR A 237 15.22 32.31 2.52
C THR A 237 14.86 31.89 3.94
N GLU A 238 13.61 31.49 4.17
CA GLU A 238 13.10 31.09 5.48
C GLU A 238 13.68 29.75 5.90
N PHE A 239 13.80 28.79 4.99
CA PHE A 239 14.48 27.52 5.27
C PHE A 239 15.95 27.76 5.64
N GLN A 240 16.65 28.63 4.91
CA GLN A 240 18.05 28.96 5.19
C GLN A 240 18.21 29.65 6.55
N LYS A 241 17.38 30.67 6.82
CA LYS A 241 17.38 31.37 8.11
C LYS A 241 17.16 30.39 9.27
N ARG A 242 16.18 29.49 9.13
CA ARG A 242 15.88 28.51 10.18
C ARG A 242 17.00 27.47 10.36
N ALA A 243 17.69 27.09 9.29
CA ALA A 243 18.87 26.23 9.38
C ALA A 243 20.04 26.93 10.10
N ASP A 244 20.30 28.20 9.76
CA ASP A 244 21.33 29.01 10.40
C ASP A 244 21.05 29.22 11.89
N GLU A 245 19.80 29.54 12.26
CA GLU A 245 19.37 29.65 13.65
C GLU A 245 19.59 28.33 14.41
N ALA A 246 19.20 27.20 13.82
CA ALA A 246 19.37 25.88 14.44
C ALA A 246 20.84 25.46 14.61
N SER A 247 21.76 26.05 13.84
CA SER A 247 23.21 25.84 14.02
C SER A 247 23.81 26.67 15.15
N ARG A 248 23.16 27.77 15.53
CA ARG A 248 23.69 28.78 16.48
C ARG A 248 23.00 28.76 17.84
N PHE A 249 21.72 28.39 17.89
CA PHE A 249 20.87 28.53 19.06
C PHE A 249 20.25 27.19 19.49
N ALA A 250 19.94 27.09 20.78
CA ALA A 250 19.13 25.99 21.27
C ALA A 250 17.69 26.11 20.75
N LYS A 251 16.98 24.99 20.59
CA LYS A 251 15.60 24.98 20.06
C LYS A 251 14.64 25.91 20.82
N SER A 252 14.85 26.10 22.13
CA SER A 252 14.04 27.00 22.98
C SER A 252 14.31 28.50 22.73
N GLU A 253 15.43 28.83 22.10
CA GLU A 253 15.89 30.19 21.85
C GLU A 253 15.53 30.67 20.44
N ILE A 254 15.12 29.76 19.55
CA ILE A 254 14.71 30.08 18.19
C ILE A 254 13.34 30.76 18.23
N GLU A 255 13.28 31.99 17.74
CA GLU A 255 12.05 32.76 17.62
C GLU A 255 11.10 32.11 16.62
N LYS A 256 9.82 32.01 17.00
CA LYS A 256 8.78 31.47 16.12
C LYS A 256 8.33 32.53 15.14
N TYR A 257 8.03 32.13 13.91
CA TYR A 257 7.36 33.03 12.97
C TYR A 257 5.96 33.41 13.50
N GLU A 258 5.58 34.68 13.30
CA GLU A 258 4.22 35.15 13.60
C GLU A 258 3.18 34.43 12.74
N ASP A 259 3.53 34.21 11.47
CA ASP A 259 2.75 33.37 10.56
C ASP A 259 2.90 31.90 10.96
N ARG A 260 1.81 31.35 11.49
CA ARG A 260 1.71 29.95 11.92
C ARG A 260 1.82 28.97 10.76
N GLU A 261 1.38 29.35 9.57
CA GLU A 261 1.45 28.50 8.40
C GLU A 261 2.89 28.38 7.93
N LEU A 262 3.59 29.51 7.83
CA LEU A 262 5.02 29.54 7.53
C LEU A 262 5.83 28.74 8.57
N GLU A 263 5.58 28.94 9.87
CA GLU A 263 6.24 28.16 10.94
C GLU A 263 6.01 26.65 10.77
N SER A 264 4.79 26.25 10.41
CA SER A 264 4.46 24.84 10.13
C SER A 264 5.23 24.30 8.92
N ILE A 265 5.40 25.10 7.88
CA ILE A 265 6.14 24.72 6.67
C ILE A 265 7.63 24.52 7.00
N VAL A 266 8.29 25.53 7.58
CA VAL A 266 9.73 25.47 7.90
C VAL A 266 10.08 24.41 8.95
N ALA A 267 9.14 24.07 9.82
CA ALA A 267 9.35 23.03 10.82
C ALA A 267 9.28 21.61 10.24
N ARG A 268 8.54 21.41 9.13
CA ARG A 268 8.23 20.08 8.57
C ARG A 268 8.98 19.77 7.28
N PHE A 269 9.31 20.80 6.50
CA PHE A 269 9.85 20.66 5.15
C PHE A 269 11.13 21.46 4.97
N PHE A 270 11.96 21.05 4.02
CA PHE A 270 13.12 21.81 3.55
C PHE A 270 12.95 22.28 2.10
N SER A 271 11.81 21.96 1.48
CA SER A 271 11.38 22.41 0.17
C SER A 271 9.86 22.49 0.18
N MET A 272 9.30 23.51 -0.45
CA MET A 272 7.86 23.63 -0.66
C MET A 272 7.60 24.36 -1.97
N THR A 273 6.91 23.69 -2.89
CA THR A 273 6.79 24.12 -4.28
C THR A 273 5.33 24.04 -4.71
N GLU A 274 4.82 25.11 -5.31
CA GLU A 274 3.50 25.13 -5.96
C GLU A 274 3.66 24.73 -7.43
N LEU A 275 2.86 23.78 -7.88
CA LEU A 275 2.80 23.37 -9.28
C LEU A 275 1.76 24.18 -10.06
N PRO A 276 1.92 24.34 -11.38
CA PRO A 276 0.88 24.90 -12.26
C PRO A 276 -0.51 24.25 -12.09
N SER A 277 -0.58 22.97 -11.75
CA SER A 277 -1.82 22.27 -11.40
C SER A 277 -2.53 22.81 -10.13
N GLY A 278 -1.91 23.72 -9.38
CA GLY A 278 -2.38 24.24 -8.10
C GLY A 278 -2.05 23.34 -6.91
N LEU A 279 -1.38 22.22 -7.15
CA LEU A 279 -0.96 21.27 -6.13
C LEU A 279 0.34 21.73 -5.49
N TRP A 280 0.44 21.57 -4.17
CA TRP A 280 1.61 21.95 -3.39
C TRP A 280 2.40 20.71 -2.98
N LEU A 281 3.72 20.79 -3.13
CA LEU A 281 4.64 19.69 -2.85
C LEU A 281 5.69 20.08 -1.82
N GLY A 282 5.66 19.42 -0.67
CA GLY A 282 6.67 19.56 0.37
C GLY A 282 7.65 18.39 0.39
N ILE A 283 8.96 18.66 0.45
CA ILE A 283 9.97 17.61 0.70
C ILE A 283 10.36 17.63 2.18
N SER A 284 10.26 16.47 2.83
CA SER A 284 10.54 16.27 4.25
C SER A 284 11.54 15.15 4.51
N GLY A 285 12.07 15.12 5.73
CA GLY A 285 12.96 14.06 6.20
C GLY A 285 12.22 12.81 6.72
N PRO A 286 12.91 11.67 6.88
CA PRO A 286 14.33 11.47 6.60
C PRO A 286 14.67 11.55 5.11
N ALA A 287 15.78 12.20 4.78
CA ALA A 287 16.25 12.39 3.40
C ALA A 287 17.70 11.91 3.25
N GLN A 288 18.12 11.61 2.02
CA GLN A 288 19.52 11.35 1.69
C GLN A 288 20.03 12.45 0.77
N ILE A 289 21.13 13.09 1.17
CA ILE A 289 21.75 14.20 0.44
C ILE A 289 23.17 13.81 0.07
N ARG A 290 23.52 14.00 -1.19
CA ARG A 290 24.89 13.80 -1.69
C ARG A 290 25.51 15.17 -1.94
N LEU A 291 26.67 15.44 -1.35
CA LEU A 291 27.35 16.74 -1.48
C LEU A 291 28.04 16.91 -2.86
N HIS A 292 28.60 15.83 -3.41
CA HIS A 292 29.25 15.81 -4.72
C HIS A 292 29.00 14.47 -5.40
N ASP A 293 29.06 14.38 -6.73
CA ASP A 293 28.70 13.16 -7.45
C ASP A 293 29.49 11.90 -7.01
N ALA A 294 30.73 12.06 -6.56
CA ALA A 294 31.59 10.97 -6.06
C ALA A 294 31.41 10.65 -4.57
N SER A 295 30.63 11.42 -3.80
CA SER A 295 30.51 11.23 -2.35
C SER A 295 29.37 10.27 -1.96
N ALA A 296 29.56 9.59 -0.83
CA ALA A 296 28.50 8.79 -0.23
C ALA A 296 27.34 9.69 0.23
N PRO A 297 26.08 9.26 0.08
CA PRO A 297 24.93 10.01 0.58
C PRO A 297 24.97 10.14 2.11
N ILE A 298 24.60 11.32 2.60
CA ILE A 298 24.50 11.65 4.03
C ILE A 298 23.01 11.65 4.41
N ALA A 299 22.67 10.96 5.49
CA ALA A 299 21.30 10.93 5.99
C ALA A 299 20.97 12.23 6.77
N ALA A 300 19.96 12.96 6.30
CA ALA A 300 19.39 14.10 7.00
C ALA A 300 18.14 13.67 7.77
N LYS A 301 18.19 13.77 9.11
CA LYS A 301 17.08 13.34 9.98
C LYS A 301 15.91 14.32 10.00
N GLY A 302 16.13 15.58 9.66
CA GLY A 302 15.10 16.61 9.68
C GLY A 302 15.40 17.75 8.71
N PRO A 303 14.45 18.68 8.53
CA PRO A 303 14.54 19.74 7.53
C PRO A 303 15.77 20.63 7.68
N THR A 304 16.08 21.07 8.89
CA THR A 304 17.23 21.97 9.14
C THR A 304 18.56 21.34 8.77
N THR A 305 18.77 20.05 9.11
CA THR A 305 19.94 19.29 8.69
C THR A 305 19.99 19.13 7.16
N ALA A 306 18.84 18.90 6.53
CA ALA A 306 18.76 18.77 5.09
C ALA A 306 19.15 20.07 4.38
N THR A 307 18.54 21.19 4.76
CA THR A 307 18.88 22.53 4.24
C THR A 307 20.35 22.87 4.49
N THR A 308 20.88 22.56 5.68
CA THR A 308 22.31 22.81 5.97
C THR A 308 23.20 22.06 4.97
N LEU A 309 22.96 20.75 4.78
CA LEU A 309 23.75 19.92 3.87
C LEU A 309 23.65 20.37 2.40
N LEU A 310 22.45 20.78 1.97
CA LEU A 310 22.23 21.29 0.60
C LEU A 310 22.98 22.60 0.32
N ASN A 311 23.32 23.37 1.35
CA ASN A 311 24.05 24.63 1.24
C ASN A 311 25.56 24.51 1.52
N VAL A 312 26.08 23.30 1.81
CA VAL A 312 27.52 23.11 2.00
C VAL A 312 28.28 23.30 0.68
N THR A 313 27.70 22.87 -0.44
CA THR A 313 28.33 22.88 -1.76
C THR A 313 27.30 23.12 -2.86
N ASN A 314 27.68 23.84 -3.92
CA ASN A 314 26.81 24.09 -5.09
C ASN A 314 26.37 22.80 -5.82
N GLY A 315 27.09 21.69 -5.64
CA GLY A 315 26.78 20.40 -6.25
C GLY A 315 25.91 19.47 -5.39
N ALA A 316 25.42 19.94 -4.23
CA ALA A 316 24.65 19.09 -3.33
C ALA A 316 23.29 18.74 -3.94
N LYS A 317 22.89 17.47 -3.86
CA LYS A 317 21.66 16.93 -4.46
C LYS A 317 20.87 16.09 -3.47
N VAL A 318 19.55 16.20 -3.54
CA VAL A 318 18.61 15.31 -2.85
C VAL A 318 18.51 14.00 -3.65
N LEU A 319 18.78 12.86 -3.01
CA LEU A 319 18.66 11.53 -3.64
C LEU A 319 17.40 10.79 -3.21
N SER A 320 16.94 11.04 -1.99
CA SER A 320 15.69 10.49 -1.49
C SER A 320 15.04 11.43 -0.49
N GLY A 321 13.71 11.41 -0.41
CA GLY A 321 12.96 12.15 0.58
C GLY A 321 11.49 11.76 0.61
N ALA A 322 10.79 12.17 1.66
CA ALA A 322 9.35 12.02 1.76
C ALA A 322 8.66 13.22 1.11
N LEU A 323 7.94 12.97 0.01
CA LEU A 323 7.17 13.95 -0.74
C LEU A 323 5.73 14.00 -0.20
N MET A 324 5.32 15.18 0.25
CA MET A 324 3.97 15.46 0.77
C MET A 324 3.19 16.26 -0.25
N PHE A 325 2.02 15.74 -0.63
CA PHE A 325 1.08 16.39 -1.53
C PHE A 325 0.05 17.16 -0.71
N GLN A 326 -0.15 18.44 -1.04
CA GLN A 326 -1.05 19.35 -0.32
C GLN A 326 -1.93 20.12 -1.30
N GLU A 327 -3.16 20.40 -0.88
CA GLU A 327 -4.07 21.34 -1.55
C GLU A 327 -4.34 22.54 -0.64
N VAL A 328 -4.66 23.69 -1.24
CA VAL A 328 -5.14 24.86 -0.50
C VAL A 328 -6.67 24.80 -0.43
N VAL A 329 -7.20 24.77 0.79
CA VAL A 329 -8.64 24.69 1.04
C VAL A 329 -9.11 25.99 1.68
N SER A 330 -10.19 26.56 1.16
CA SER A 330 -10.90 27.68 1.78
C SER A 330 -11.93 27.15 2.78
N ALA A 331 -11.98 27.76 3.96
CA ALA A 331 -12.97 27.46 4.99
C ALA A 331 -13.49 28.74 5.64
N THR A 332 -14.73 28.67 6.14
CA THR A 332 -15.33 29.76 6.89
C THR A 332 -15.13 29.52 8.38
N SER A 333 -14.59 30.50 9.08
CA SER A 333 -14.46 30.48 10.53
C SER A 333 -15.84 30.53 11.20
N LYS A 334 -15.90 30.16 12.48
CA LYS A 334 -17.14 30.28 13.29
C LYS A 334 -17.69 31.71 13.36
N LYS A 335 -16.87 32.72 13.04
CA LYS A 335 -17.24 34.14 13.03
C LYS A 335 -17.64 34.66 11.65
N GLY A 336 -17.76 33.78 10.65
CA GLY A 336 -18.13 34.14 9.28
C GLY A 336 -16.99 34.66 8.40
N GLY A 337 -15.77 34.81 8.93
CA GLY A 337 -14.59 35.20 8.13
C GLY A 337 -14.03 34.01 7.36
N GLU A 338 -13.73 34.19 6.08
CA GLU A 338 -13.03 33.20 5.25
C GLU A 338 -11.55 33.14 5.62
N TYR A 339 -10.99 31.93 5.62
CA TYR A 339 -9.56 31.68 5.75
C TYR A 339 -9.17 30.50 4.87
N THR A 340 -7.93 30.49 4.39
CA THR A 340 -7.35 29.38 3.66
C THR A 340 -6.39 28.60 4.56
N PHE A 341 -6.22 27.32 4.29
CA PHE A 341 -5.19 26.50 4.92
C PHE A 341 -4.74 25.37 3.99
N ARG A 342 -3.50 24.93 4.14
CA ARG A 342 -2.98 23.74 3.44
C ARG A 342 -3.48 22.45 4.08
N LYS A 343 -4.08 21.57 3.27
CA LYS A 343 -4.54 20.24 3.66
C LYS A 343 -3.59 19.18 3.09
N ASP A 344 -2.98 18.40 3.98
CA ASP A 344 -2.19 17.21 3.61
C ASP A 344 -3.10 16.17 2.95
N ILE A 345 -2.90 15.88 1.66
CA ILE A 345 -3.64 14.86 0.91
C ILE A 345 -3.01 13.50 1.18
N PHE A 346 -1.80 13.29 0.67
CA PHE A 346 -1.06 12.05 0.84
C PHE A 346 0.46 12.28 0.82
N CYS A 347 1.21 11.26 1.24
CA CYS A 347 2.67 11.26 1.24
C CYS A 347 3.22 10.00 0.60
N VAL A 348 4.36 10.11 -0.07
CA VAL A 348 5.16 9.00 -0.62
C VAL A 348 6.65 9.22 -0.39
N ASP A 349 7.39 8.15 -0.15
CA ASP A 349 8.84 8.17 -0.10
C ASP A 349 9.40 7.94 -1.51
N LEU A 350 10.13 8.92 -2.05
CA LEU A 350 10.74 8.86 -3.36
C LEU A 350 12.23 8.52 -3.24
N ASN A 351 12.66 7.46 -3.91
CA ASN A 351 14.04 6.99 -3.99
C ASN A 351 14.23 6.05 -5.20
N ASP A 352 15.47 5.66 -5.45
CA ASP A 352 15.88 4.73 -6.50
C ASP A 352 15.25 3.32 -6.40
N LYS A 353 14.82 2.90 -5.21
CA LYS A 353 14.18 1.60 -4.98
C LYS A 353 12.67 1.61 -5.22
N ILE A 354 12.12 2.63 -5.89
CA ILE A 354 10.68 2.69 -6.17
C ILE A 354 10.20 1.58 -7.12
N ASN A 355 11.10 0.85 -7.79
CA ASN A 355 10.75 -0.38 -8.51
C ASN A 355 11.34 -1.61 -7.83
N MET A 356 10.60 -2.72 -7.84
CA MET A 356 11.08 -4.06 -7.50
C MET A 356 11.16 -4.89 -8.78
N THR A 357 12.19 -4.61 -9.58
CA THR A 357 12.37 -5.14 -10.94
C THR A 357 12.39 -6.67 -11.00
N GLU A 358 12.93 -7.35 -9.99
CA GLU A 358 13.00 -8.82 -9.92
C GLU A 358 11.63 -9.51 -9.98
N ILE A 359 10.61 -8.89 -9.39
CA ILE A 359 9.24 -9.43 -9.38
C ILE A 359 8.31 -8.65 -10.31
N GLY A 360 8.78 -7.57 -10.93
CA GLY A 360 8.00 -6.76 -11.85
C GLY A 360 6.95 -5.86 -11.20
N ALA A 361 7.26 -5.30 -10.02
CA ALA A 361 6.34 -4.42 -9.31
C ALA A 361 6.83 -2.96 -9.29
N ALA A 362 5.90 -2.04 -9.57
CA ALA A 362 6.05 -0.62 -9.26
C ALA A 362 5.64 -0.37 -7.81
N MET A 363 6.48 0.31 -7.02
CA MET A 363 6.22 0.51 -5.59
C MET A 363 5.69 1.91 -5.31
N VAL A 364 4.79 2.01 -4.35
CA VAL A 364 4.45 3.26 -3.68
C VAL A 364 4.81 3.10 -2.21
N ARG A 365 6.00 3.60 -1.86
CA ARG A 365 6.60 3.44 -0.52
C ARG A 365 6.24 4.62 0.36
N GLY A 366 6.23 4.39 1.68
CA GLY A 366 5.88 5.44 2.64
C GLY A 366 4.45 5.97 2.49
N PHE A 367 3.61 5.26 1.72
CA PHE A 367 2.31 5.74 1.29
C PHE A 367 1.39 5.98 2.49
N ASN A 368 0.82 7.17 2.56
CA ASN A 368 -0.08 7.53 3.65
C ASN A 368 -1.13 8.53 3.19
N LEU A 369 -2.39 8.10 3.17
CA LEU A 369 -3.57 8.95 2.97
C LEU A 369 -3.96 9.61 4.30
N SER A 370 -3.27 10.68 4.67
CA SER A 370 -3.52 11.37 5.95
C SER A 370 -4.88 12.05 6.02
N SER A 371 -5.38 12.56 4.90
CA SER A 371 -6.73 13.14 4.77
C SER A 371 -7.80 12.09 4.99
N PHE A 372 -7.74 10.98 4.24
CA PHE A 372 -8.72 9.90 4.27
C PHE A 372 -9.01 9.41 5.69
N ARG A 373 -7.96 9.11 6.47
CA ARG A 373 -8.14 8.63 7.86
C ARG A 373 -8.81 9.66 8.76
N LYS A 374 -8.48 10.95 8.61
CA LYS A 374 -9.09 12.03 9.39
C LYS A 374 -10.55 12.22 8.99
N ASP A 375 -10.85 12.07 7.71
CA ASP A 375 -12.19 12.26 7.15
C ASP A 375 -13.12 11.11 7.59
N VAL A 376 -12.67 9.85 7.51
CA VAL A 376 -13.39 8.69 8.07
C VAL A 376 -13.67 8.87 9.57
N LEU A 377 -12.67 9.27 10.37
CA LEU A 377 -12.86 9.51 11.81
C LEU A 377 -13.78 10.70 12.10
N ARG A 378 -13.84 11.68 11.21
CA ARG A 378 -14.77 12.82 11.35
C ARG A 378 -16.19 12.37 11.05
N GLU A 379 -16.39 11.60 9.99
CA GLU A 379 -17.67 11.06 9.59
C GLU A 379 -18.26 10.19 10.71
N ILE A 380 -17.51 9.21 11.22
CA ILE A 380 -17.93 8.36 12.35
C ILE A 380 -18.37 9.21 13.55
N ARG A 381 -17.65 10.29 13.86
CA ARG A 381 -18.03 11.17 14.98
C ARG A 381 -19.35 11.91 14.75
N TYR A 382 -19.65 12.26 13.50
CA TYR A 382 -20.84 13.00 13.10
C TYR A 382 -22.06 12.08 12.96
N THR A 383 -21.92 10.96 12.25
CA THR A 383 -23.01 10.02 11.95
C THR A 383 -23.21 8.97 13.05
N LYS A 384 -22.21 8.75 13.91
CA LYS A 384 -22.14 7.63 14.86
C LYS A 384 -22.14 6.25 14.20
N GLN A 385 -21.89 6.18 12.89
CA GLN A 385 -21.85 4.95 12.11
C GLN A 385 -20.42 4.63 11.69
N VAL A 386 -20.01 3.38 11.84
CA VAL A 386 -18.71 2.86 11.37
C VAL A 386 -18.92 2.30 9.95
N PRO A 387 -18.07 2.64 8.97
CA PRO A 387 -18.19 2.09 7.62
C PRO A 387 -18.00 0.58 7.63
N SER A 388 -18.74 -0.13 6.77
CA SER A 388 -18.50 -1.56 6.55
C SER A 388 -17.10 -1.80 5.97
N ILE A 389 -16.64 -3.05 6.02
CA ILE A 389 -15.34 -3.45 5.44
C ILE A 389 -15.26 -3.00 3.97
N ASP A 390 -16.32 -3.22 3.18
CA ASP A 390 -16.31 -2.98 1.73
C ASP A 390 -16.43 -1.50 1.42
N GLN A 391 -17.22 -0.76 2.19
CA GLN A 391 -17.26 0.70 2.08
C GLN A 391 -15.89 1.30 2.35
N PHE A 392 -15.23 0.85 3.42
CA PHE A 392 -13.89 1.32 3.77
C PHE A 392 -12.87 1.01 2.67
N TRP A 393 -12.82 -0.25 2.19
CA TRP A 393 -11.84 -0.68 1.19
C TRP A 393 -12.13 -0.15 -0.21
N SER A 394 -13.40 0.02 -0.59
CA SER A 394 -13.78 0.75 -1.82
C SER A 394 -13.27 2.17 -1.80
N ASN A 395 -13.53 2.90 -0.71
CA ASN A 395 -13.06 4.28 -0.60
C ASN A 395 -11.53 4.35 -0.55
N TRP A 396 -10.89 3.40 0.13
CA TRP A 396 -9.43 3.30 0.14
C TRP A 396 -8.85 3.06 -1.25
N LEU A 397 -9.40 2.11 -2.01
CA LEU A 397 -8.97 1.82 -3.38
C LEU A 397 -9.17 3.03 -4.29
N HIS A 398 -10.29 3.72 -4.16
CA HIS A 398 -10.55 4.96 -4.89
C HIS A 398 -9.49 6.03 -4.61
N GLU A 399 -9.20 6.29 -3.33
CA GLU A 399 -8.17 7.26 -2.92
C GLU A 399 -6.76 6.82 -3.35
N MET A 400 -6.47 5.52 -3.35
CA MET A 400 -5.21 4.97 -3.86
C MET A 400 -5.06 5.22 -5.37
N SER A 401 -6.07 4.88 -6.17
CA SER A 401 -6.08 5.13 -7.62
C SER A 401 -5.90 6.61 -7.92
N ASN A 402 -6.64 7.49 -7.22
CA ASN A 402 -6.50 8.93 -7.37
C ASN A 402 -5.09 9.42 -7.01
N ALA A 403 -4.50 8.90 -5.92
CA ALA A 403 -3.15 9.26 -5.53
C ALA A 403 -2.09 8.81 -6.55
N VAL A 404 -2.22 7.61 -7.12
CA VAL A 404 -1.31 7.13 -8.18
C VAL A 404 -1.40 8.02 -9.43
N ARG A 405 -2.61 8.36 -9.88
CA ARG A 405 -2.81 9.29 -11.00
C ARG A 405 -2.22 10.68 -10.70
N ALA A 406 -2.41 11.18 -9.49
CA ALA A 406 -1.85 12.46 -9.07
C ALA A 406 -0.31 12.43 -9.07
N ILE A 407 0.30 11.33 -8.60
CA ILE A 407 1.75 11.12 -8.64
C ILE A 407 2.24 11.10 -10.10
N GLU A 408 1.60 10.33 -10.97
CA GLU A 408 1.96 10.27 -12.40
C GLU A 408 1.87 11.64 -13.07
N GLY A 409 0.74 12.33 -12.92
CA GLY A 409 0.53 13.66 -13.49
C GLY A 409 1.56 14.68 -13.00
N THR A 410 1.80 14.69 -11.68
CA THR A 410 2.80 15.55 -11.05
C THR A 410 4.21 15.26 -11.52
N PHE A 411 4.60 13.98 -11.62
CA PHE A 411 5.94 13.62 -12.06
C PHE A 411 6.16 13.99 -13.52
N ARG A 412 5.14 13.82 -14.37
CA ARG A 412 5.18 14.28 -15.76
C ARG A 412 5.30 15.80 -15.85
N GLU A 413 4.54 16.53 -15.05
CA GLU A 413 4.58 18.00 -14.96
C GLU A 413 5.96 18.49 -14.51
N VAL A 414 6.53 17.93 -13.43
CA VAL A 414 7.86 18.32 -12.93
C VAL A 414 8.98 17.99 -13.91
N LEU A 415 8.84 16.87 -14.61
CA LEU A 415 9.81 16.43 -15.61
C LEU A 415 9.62 17.13 -16.95
N ASP A 416 8.59 17.94 -17.17
CA ASP A 416 8.28 18.54 -18.47
C ASP A 416 8.11 17.46 -19.57
N ILE A 417 7.29 16.45 -19.28
CA ILE A 417 6.98 15.36 -20.22
C ILE A 417 5.65 15.65 -20.91
N ASP A 418 5.67 15.72 -22.25
CA ASP A 418 4.48 15.97 -23.06
C ASP A 418 3.40 14.89 -22.87
N GLY A 419 2.14 15.24 -23.14
CA GLY A 419 0.97 14.37 -22.94
C GLY A 419 1.06 13.03 -23.68
N ASP A 420 1.69 13.01 -24.85
CA ASP A 420 1.72 11.84 -25.72
C ASP A 420 2.91 10.91 -25.42
N GLN A 421 3.88 11.37 -24.63
CA GLN A 421 5.06 10.57 -24.31
C GLN A 421 4.73 9.50 -23.27
N PRO A 422 5.19 8.24 -23.45
CA PRO A 422 4.94 7.19 -22.49
C PRO A 422 5.72 7.44 -21.19
N ALA A 423 5.01 7.69 -20.09
CA ALA A 423 5.59 7.91 -18.77
C ALA A 423 4.59 7.58 -17.65
N GLY A 424 5.09 7.05 -16.53
CA GLY A 424 4.28 6.61 -15.39
C GLY A 424 4.52 5.13 -15.05
N ILE A 425 3.50 4.44 -14.57
CA ILE A 425 3.54 2.98 -14.38
C ILE A 425 3.26 2.32 -15.72
N LEU A 426 4.29 1.73 -16.33
CA LEU A 426 4.21 1.11 -17.64
C LEU A 426 4.57 -0.38 -17.58
N PRO A 427 4.01 -1.22 -18.47
CA PRO A 427 4.45 -2.60 -18.63
C PRO A 427 5.96 -2.68 -18.85
N MET A 428 6.61 -3.60 -18.13
CA MET A 428 8.01 -3.86 -18.36
C MET A 428 8.18 -4.51 -19.74
N GLN A 429 9.07 -3.95 -20.55
CA GLN A 429 9.51 -4.57 -21.79
C GLN A 429 10.39 -5.77 -21.43
N VAL A 430 9.76 -6.92 -21.18
CA VAL A 430 10.47 -8.18 -21.06
C VAL A 430 10.94 -8.52 -22.47
N LYS A 431 12.23 -8.35 -22.76
CA LYS A 431 12.80 -8.92 -23.98
C LYS A 431 12.45 -10.40 -23.98
N GLY A 432 11.62 -10.81 -24.92
CA GLY A 432 11.06 -12.15 -24.97
C GLY A 432 12.19 -13.20 -24.93
N LYS A 433 11.91 -14.32 -24.26
CA LYS A 433 12.72 -15.54 -24.31
C LYS A 433 12.86 -16.14 -25.72
N GLU A 434 12.33 -15.51 -26.77
CA GLU A 434 12.37 -16.01 -28.15
C GLU A 434 13.64 -15.62 -28.93
N GLU A 435 14.44 -14.64 -28.48
CA GLU A 435 15.71 -14.31 -29.19
C GLU A 435 16.92 -15.13 -28.71
N VAL A 436 16.83 -15.89 -27.62
CA VAL A 436 17.96 -16.68 -27.08
C VAL A 436 18.04 -18.10 -27.68
N LEU A 437 17.07 -18.49 -28.52
CA LEU A 437 17.07 -19.80 -29.20
C LEU A 437 17.43 -19.73 -30.70
N LEU A 438 17.83 -18.55 -31.21
CA LEU A 438 18.34 -18.40 -32.58
C LEU A 438 19.79 -17.92 -32.65
N GLU A 439 20.45 -17.73 -31.50
CA GLU A 439 21.91 -17.59 -31.40
C GLU A 439 22.44 -18.56 -30.34
N GLY A 440 22.47 -19.85 -30.68
CA GLY A 440 23.03 -20.93 -29.88
C GLY A 440 23.31 -22.17 -30.71
#